data_AF-A0A4Y7R7E8-F1
#
_entry.id   AF-A0A4Y7R7E8-F1
#
_cell.length_a   1.000
_cell.length_b   1.000
_cell.length_c   1.000
_cell.angle_alpha   90.00
_cell.angle_beta   90.00
_cell.angle_gamma   90.00
#
_symmetry.space_group_name_H-M   'P 1'
#
loop_
_entity.id
_entity.type
_entity.pdbx_description
1 polymer ?
#
loop_
_entity_poly.entity_id
_entity_poly.type
_entity_poly.pdbx_seq_one_letter_code
_entity_poly.pdbx_strand_id
1 'polypeptide(L)'
;MPRKTKKEMIGYITGYNTYWTMNSWNGLIGYSRCIKLYKLPLTKEETDRAYEIICDKDLSTVLWEEMRWLIEVFREETGIHVFTNGRSGGYLVMESHFRDGFPVKDKQELKEMRYDEVREIYNILKRFDRLYEDMVATLKYYCSLPITEETYTVVKTRKVFNEVA
;
A
#
# COMPACT_ATOMS: atom_id res chain seq x y z
N MET A 1 -0.77 -10.07 23.38
CA MET A 1 -0.51 -11.28 22.57
C MET A 1 0.64 -12.05 23.20
N PRO A 2 0.62 -13.40 23.21
CA PRO A 2 1.73 -14.19 23.74
C PRO A 2 3.01 -13.93 22.94
N ARG A 3 4.16 -13.97 23.63
CA ARG A 3 5.48 -13.75 23.03
C ARG A 3 5.77 -14.84 22.00
N LYS A 4 5.96 -14.46 20.74
CA LYS A 4 6.38 -15.37 19.68
C LYS A 4 7.84 -15.79 19.87
N THR A 5 8.12 -17.06 19.62
CA THR A 5 9.48 -17.60 19.58
C THR A 5 10.22 -17.04 18.37
N LYS A 6 11.57 -17.00 18.42
CA LYS A 6 12.39 -16.60 17.26
C LYS A 6 12.05 -17.45 16.03
N LYS A 7 11.89 -18.75 16.23
CA LYS A 7 11.57 -19.71 15.16
C LYS A 7 10.24 -19.39 14.47
N GLU A 8 9.19 -19.05 15.23
CA GLU A 8 7.90 -18.65 14.65
C GLU A 8 8.02 -17.34 13.86
N MET A 9 8.76 -16.35 14.38
CA MET A 9 8.97 -15.07 13.68
C MET A 9 9.74 -15.27 12.37
N ILE A 10 10.80 -16.10 12.37
CA ILE A 10 11.53 -16.46 11.15
C ILE A 10 10.61 -17.15 10.14
N GLY A 11 9.78 -18.10 10.60
CA GLY A 11 8.81 -18.78 9.74
C GLY A 11 7.85 -17.79 9.08
N TYR A 12 7.37 -16.81 9.84
CA TYR A 12 6.51 -15.75 9.33
C TYR A 12 7.22 -14.85 8.30
N ILE A 13 8.44 -14.36 8.62
CA ILE A 13 9.21 -13.46 7.75
C ILE A 13 9.57 -14.14 6.42
N THR A 14 10.04 -15.39 6.48
CA THR A 14 10.47 -16.15 5.29
C THR A 14 9.31 -16.65 4.43
N GLY A 15 8.11 -16.76 4.99
CA GLY A 15 6.89 -17.06 4.25
C GLY A 15 6.19 -15.84 3.66
N TYR A 16 6.71 -14.64 3.89
CA TYR A 16 6.10 -13.40 3.40
C TYR A 16 6.36 -13.24 1.90
N ASN A 17 5.37 -12.72 1.16
CA ASN A 17 5.52 -12.50 -0.27
C ASN A 17 6.55 -11.41 -0.56
N THR A 18 7.34 -11.58 -1.61
CA THR A 18 8.27 -10.57 -2.11
C THR A 18 7.93 -10.19 -3.55
N TYR A 19 8.39 -9.03 -3.97
CA TYR A 19 8.21 -8.50 -5.31
C TYR A 19 9.52 -7.88 -5.82
N TRP A 20 9.84 -8.15 -7.07
CA TRP A 20 11.00 -7.54 -7.75
C TRP A 20 10.68 -6.08 -8.08
N THR A 21 11.29 -5.14 -7.35
CA THR A 21 11.05 -3.70 -7.51
C THR A 21 11.75 -3.09 -8.73
N MET A 22 12.74 -3.79 -9.29
CA MET A 22 13.34 -3.57 -10.63
C MET A 22 13.62 -4.92 -11.31
N ASN A 23 14.14 -4.90 -12.54
CA ASN A 23 14.54 -6.11 -13.28
C ASN A 23 15.33 -7.09 -12.40
N SER A 24 15.09 -8.40 -12.61
CA SER A 24 15.62 -9.49 -11.80
C SER A 24 17.15 -9.51 -11.66
N TRP A 25 17.88 -8.92 -12.61
CA TRP A 25 19.33 -8.81 -12.59
C TRP A 25 19.89 -7.81 -11.57
N ASN A 26 19.08 -6.89 -11.04
CA ASN A 26 19.53 -5.89 -10.06
C ASN A 26 19.34 -6.35 -8.60
N GLY A 27 18.79 -7.55 -8.35
CA GLY A 27 18.62 -8.08 -6.99
C GLY A 27 17.61 -7.32 -6.13
N LEU A 28 16.84 -6.41 -6.73
CA LEU A 28 16.01 -5.48 -5.98
C LEU A 28 14.67 -6.13 -5.63
N ILE A 29 14.53 -6.63 -4.40
CA ILE A 29 13.33 -7.28 -3.87
C ILE A 29 12.79 -6.57 -2.63
N GLY A 30 11.48 -6.36 -2.55
CA GLY A 30 10.80 -5.84 -1.37
C GLY A 30 9.65 -6.74 -0.94
N TYR A 31 9.28 -6.72 0.35
CA TYR A 31 8.07 -7.42 0.81
C TYR A 31 6.83 -6.80 0.17
N SER A 32 5.84 -7.63 -0.17
CA SER A 32 4.71 -7.19 -0.98
C SER A 32 3.36 -7.78 -0.56
N ARG A 33 2.31 -7.04 -0.90
CA ARG A 33 0.91 -7.45 -0.80
C ARG A 33 0.21 -7.21 -2.13
N CYS A 34 -0.52 -8.20 -2.63
CA CYS A 34 -1.27 -8.06 -3.87
C CYS A 34 -2.53 -7.25 -3.62
N ILE A 35 -2.72 -6.16 -4.36
CA ILE A 35 -3.88 -5.27 -4.29
C ILE A 35 -4.70 -5.28 -5.59
N LYS A 36 -4.55 -6.32 -6.40
CA LYS A 36 -5.39 -6.51 -7.60
C LYS A 36 -6.81 -6.82 -7.15
N LEU A 37 -7.79 -6.03 -7.61
CA LEU A 37 -9.20 -6.14 -7.18
C LEU A 37 -9.74 -7.58 -7.22
N TYR A 38 -9.52 -8.30 -8.33
CA TYR A 38 -9.97 -9.69 -8.49
C TYR A 38 -9.26 -10.73 -7.59
N LYS A 39 -8.24 -10.33 -6.82
CA LYS A 39 -7.55 -11.16 -5.81
C LYS A 39 -7.82 -10.71 -4.38
N LEU A 40 -8.48 -9.58 -4.19
CA LEU A 40 -8.85 -9.09 -2.86
C LEU A 40 -10.02 -9.93 -2.31
N PRO A 41 -10.17 -10.03 -0.98
CA PRO A 41 -11.28 -10.75 -0.34
C PRO A 41 -12.59 -9.94 -0.43
N LEU A 42 -13.02 -9.67 -1.66
CA LEU A 42 -14.25 -8.95 -2.00
C LEU A 42 -15.31 -9.94 -2.48
N THR A 43 -16.57 -9.62 -2.22
CA THR A 43 -17.71 -10.22 -2.92
C THR A 43 -17.70 -9.80 -4.39
N LYS A 44 -18.53 -10.45 -5.22
CA LYS A 44 -18.66 -10.07 -6.62
C LYS A 44 -19.18 -8.64 -6.74
N GLU A 45 -20.18 -8.30 -5.94
CA GLU A 45 -20.80 -6.98 -5.89
C GLU A 45 -19.79 -5.92 -5.44
N GLU A 46 -19.01 -6.18 -4.38
CA GLU A 46 -17.91 -5.29 -3.96
C GLU A 46 -16.83 -5.16 -5.06
N THR A 47 -16.55 -6.22 -5.82
CA THR A 47 -15.56 -6.20 -6.91
C THR A 47 -16.03 -5.34 -8.07
N ASP A 48 -17.26 -5.55 -8.54
CA ASP A 48 -17.87 -4.76 -9.63
C ASP A 48 -17.93 -3.27 -9.24
N ARG A 49 -18.30 -3.01 -7.98
CA ARG A 49 -18.34 -1.66 -7.42
C ARG A 49 -16.96 -1.03 -7.29
N ALA A 50 -15.95 -1.80 -6.87
CA ALA A 50 -14.57 -1.33 -6.83
C ALA A 50 -14.09 -0.93 -8.24
N TYR A 51 -14.45 -1.69 -9.28
CA TYR A 51 -14.14 -1.35 -10.67
C TYR A 51 -14.79 -0.03 -11.11
N GLU A 52 -16.06 0.19 -10.78
CA GLU A 52 -16.76 1.45 -11.03
C GLU A 52 -16.03 2.65 -10.40
N ILE A 53 -15.69 2.54 -9.10
CA ILE A 53 -14.98 3.59 -8.35
C ILE A 53 -13.61 3.89 -8.96
N ILE A 54 -12.80 2.87 -9.27
CA ILE A 54 -11.44 3.13 -9.79
C ILE A 54 -11.45 3.63 -11.24
N CYS A 55 -12.48 3.31 -12.02
CA CYS A 55 -12.59 3.74 -13.42
C CYS A 55 -13.16 5.15 -13.55
N ASP A 56 -13.94 5.61 -12.59
CA ASP A 56 -14.33 7.00 -12.47
C ASP A 56 -13.17 7.86 -11.92
N LYS A 57 -12.91 9.01 -12.54
CA LYS A 57 -11.77 9.85 -12.19
C LYS A 57 -11.91 10.50 -10.82
N ASP A 58 -13.09 11.01 -10.50
CA ASP A 58 -13.31 11.82 -9.30
C ASP A 58 -13.42 10.90 -8.08
N LEU A 59 -14.16 9.79 -8.20
CA LEU A 59 -14.24 8.78 -7.16
C LEU A 59 -12.89 8.10 -6.91
N SER A 60 -12.16 7.76 -7.97
CA SER A 60 -10.80 7.24 -7.84
C SER A 60 -9.89 8.25 -7.13
N THR A 61 -10.04 9.55 -7.36
CA THR A 61 -9.22 10.57 -6.70
C THR A 61 -9.47 10.57 -5.19
N VAL A 62 -10.73 10.58 -4.76
CA VAL A 62 -11.11 10.53 -3.34
C VAL A 62 -10.58 9.25 -2.67
N LEU A 63 -10.80 8.09 -3.30
CA LEU A 63 -10.29 6.82 -2.78
C LEU A 63 -8.76 6.85 -2.62
N TRP A 64 -8.03 7.39 -3.60
CA TRP A 64 -6.57 7.45 -3.54
C TRP A 64 -6.03 8.47 -2.52
N GLU A 65 -6.80 9.48 -2.13
CA GLU A 65 -6.44 10.36 -1.02
C GLU A 65 -6.42 9.59 0.31
N GLU A 66 -7.46 8.79 0.56
CA GLU A 66 -7.53 7.92 1.75
C GLU A 66 -6.42 6.87 1.75
N MET A 67 -6.18 6.21 0.61
CA MET A 67 -5.10 5.21 0.50
C MET A 67 -3.71 5.84 0.74
N ARG A 68 -3.49 7.06 0.26
CA ARG A 68 -2.24 7.80 0.52
C ARG A 68 -2.09 8.13 1.99
N TRP A 69 -3.16 8.54 2.66
CA TRP A 69 -3.12 8.83 4.09
C TRP A 69 -2.74 7.60 4.91
N LEU A 70 -3.31 6.42 4.61
CA LEU A 70 -2.93 5.17 5.27
C LEU A 70 -1.44 4.82 5.07
N ILE A 71 -0.90 5.04 3.87
CA ILE A 71 0.51 4.81 3.56
C ILE A 71 1.41 5.79 4.36
N GLU A 72 1.02 7.07 4.47
CA GLU A 72 1.79 8.04 5.26
C GLU A 72 1.73 7.71 6.76
N VAL A 73 0.60 7.29 7.31
CA VAL A 73 0.51 6.82 8.70
C VAL A 73 1.47 5.65 8.94
N PHE A 74 1.49 4.66 8.06
CA PHE A 74 2.45 3.56 8.16
C PHE A 74 3.90 4.05 8.14
N ARG A 75 4.20 5.02 7.28
CA ARG A 75 5.54 5.61 7.17
C ARG A 75 5.93 6.38 8.42
N GLU A 76 5.03 7.16 9.00
CA GLU A 76 5.26 7.88 10.26
C GLU A 76 5.51 6.91 11.43
N GLU A 77 4.77 5.80 11.47
CA GLU A 77 4.91 4.80 12.54
C GLU A 77 6.17 3.93 12.46
N THR A 78 6.72 3.75 11.26
CA THR A 78 7.78 2.75 10.99
C THR A 78 9.07 3.34 10.41
N GLY A 79 9.02 4.55 9.85
CA GLY A 79 10.09 5.12 9.04
C GLY A 79 10.24 4.49 7.65
N ILE A 80 9.42 3.49 7.31
CA ILE A 80 9.58 2.71 6.08
C ILE A 80 8.67 3.23 4.98
N HIS A 81 9.26 3.40 3.80
CA HIS A 81 8.56 3.78 2.58
C HIS A 81 7.81 2.58 1.97
N VAL A 82 6.59 2.84 1.52
CA VAL A 82 5.74 1.88 0.81
C VAL A 82 5.17 2.58 -0.41
N PHE A 83 5.11 1.86 -1.53
CA PHE A 83 4.55 2.38 -2.77
C PHE A 83 3.70 1.33 -3.48
N THR A 84 2.87 1.76 -4.42
CA THR A 84 2.16 0.85 -5.32
C THR A 84 2.89 0.76 -6.66
N ASN A 85 2.98 -0.44 -7.24
CA ASN A 85 3.47 -0.63 -8.61
C ASN A 85 2.51 -0.04 -9.68
N GLY A 86 1.37 0.54 -9.27
CA GLY A 86 0.35 1.06 -10.18
C GLY A 86 -0.57 -0.02 -10.77
N ARG A 87 -1.46 0.42 -11.68
CA ARG A 87 -2.60 -0.36 -12.22
C ARG A 87 -2.22 -1.69 -12.88
N SER A 88 -1.04 -1.79 -13.50
CA SER A 88 -0.63 -2.99 -14.24
C SER A 88 -0.03 -4.08 -13.35
N GLY A 89 0.74 -3.70 -12.31
CA GLY A 89 1.34 -4.66 -11.39
C GLY A 89 0.44 -4.99 -10.20
N GLY A 90 -0.28 -4.01 -9.65
CA GLY A 90 -1.25 -4.22 -8.57
C GLY A 90 -0.65 -4.84 -7.30
N TYR A 91 0.50 -4.31 -6.87
CA TYR A 91 1.12 -4.66 -5.59
C TYR A 91 1.39 -3.41 -4.77
N LEU A 92 1.15 -3.52 -3.47
CA LEU A 92 1.71 -2.67 -2.44
C LEU A 92 3.07 -3.26 -2.06
N VAL A 93 4.13 -2.47 -2.09
CA VAL A 93 5.51 -2.95 -1.94
C VAL A 93 6.26 -2.07 -0.95
N MET A 94 6.93 -2.70 0.01
CA MET A 94 7.87 -2.02 0.90
C MET A 94 9.15 -1.71 0.13
N GLU A 95 9.57 -0.46 0.19
CA GLU A 95 10.84 -0.04 -0.37
C GLU A 95 11.99 -0.67 0.42
N SER A 96 12.84 -1.37 -0.30
CA SER A 96 13.93 -2.19 0.26
C SER A 96 15.31 -1.66 -0.10
N HIS A 97 15.37 -0.52 -0.81
CA HIS A 97 16.60 0.07 -1.35
C HIS A 97 16.72 1.53 -0.92
N PHE A 98 17.93 2.08 -1.01
CA PHE A 98 18.36 3.37 -0.44
C PHE A 98 18.60 3.34 1.08
N ARG A 99 19.09 4.46 1.63
CA ARG A 99 19.62 4.56 3.01
C ARG A 99 18.59 4.16 4.09
N ASP A 100 17.30 4.18 3.73
CA ASP A 100 16.15 3.91 4.61
C ASP A 100 15.31 2.68 4.17
N GLY A 101 15.85 1.86 3.25
CA GLY A 101 15.17 0.68 2.71
C GLY A 101 15.04 -0.46 3.73
N PHE A 102 13.87 -1.11 3.77
CA PHE A 102 13.62 -2.23 4.67
C PHE A 102 14.25 -3.53 4.15
N PRO A 103 15.13 -4.19 4.92
CA PRO A 103 15.91 -5.32 4.43
C PRO A 103 15.05 -6.58 4.25
N VAL A 104 15.19 -7.24 3.11
CA VAL A 104 14.71 -8.61 2.91
C VAL A 104 15.80 -9.57 3.33
N LYS A 105 15.51 -10.45 4.29
CA LYS A 105 16.47 -11.39 4.88
C LYS A 105 16.10 -12.83 4.60
N ASP A 106 17.10 -13.64 4.27
CA ASP A 106 16.92 -15.08 4.11
C ASP A 106 16.86 -15.80 5.47
N LYS A 107 16.51 -17.08 5.43
CA LYS A 107 16.33 -17.90 6.64
C LYS A 107 17.62 -18.08 7.44
N GLN A 108 18.77 -18.14 6.79
CA GLN A 108 20.05 -18.33 7.45
C GLN A 108 20.49 -17.03 8.13
N GLU A 109 20.39 -15.90 7.43
CA GLU A 109 20.65 -14.57 8.01
C GLU A 109 19.80 -14.34 9.28
N LEU A 110 18.49 -14.62 9.20
CA LEU A 110 17.59 -14.44 10.34
C LEU A 110 17.90 -15.35 11.53
N LYS A 111 18.51 -16.53 11.31
CA LYS A 111 18.93 -17.42 12.40
C LYS A 111 20.13 -16.84 13.15
N GLU A 112 21.00 -16.12 12.45
CA GLU A 112 22.23 -15.52 12.99
C GLU A 112 21.97 -14.18 13.70
N MET A 113 20.94 -13.43 13.27
CA MET A 113 20.50 -12.19 13.91
C MET A 113 20.07 -12.35 15.37
N ARG A 114 20.08 -11.30 16.19
CA ARG A 114 19.58 -11.37 17.57
C ARG A 114 18.04 -11.48 17.61
N TYR A 115 17.49 -11.90 18.74
CA TYR A 115 16.03 -12.06 18.90
C TYR A 115 15.27 -10.75 18.69
N ASP A 116 15.79 -9.65 19.25
CA ASP A 116 15.26 -8.29 19.14
C ASP A 116 15.21 -7.82 17.69
N GLU A 117 16.26 -8.05 16.90
CA GLU A 117 16.32 -7.66 15.50
C GLU A 117 15.32 -8.45 14.65
N VAL A 118 15.21 -9.76 14.86
CA VAL A 118 14.19 -10.59 14.19
C VAL A 118 12.77 -10.15 14.60
N ARG A 119 12.59 -9.78 15.86
CA ARG A 119 11.30 -9.31 16.38
C ARG A 119 10.90 -7.98 15.76
N GLU A 120 11.85 -7.08 15.53
CA GLU A 120 11.60 -5.80 14.87
C GLU A 120 11.10 -5.98 13.44
N ILE A 121 11.81 -6.80 12.64
CA ILE A 121 11.37 -7.14 11.26
C ILE A 121 9.97 -7.74 11.29
N TYR A 122 9.73 -8.71 12.18
CA TYR A 122 8.43 -9.34 12.35
C TYR A 122 7.32 -8.31 12.67
N ASN A 123 7.56 -7.38 13.58
CA ASN A 123 6.59 -6.37 13.97
C ASN A 123 6.28 -5.40 12.84
N ILE A 124 7.30 -4.99 12.06
CA ILE A 124 7.10 -4.12 10.90
C ILE A 124 6.26 -4.84 9.84
N LEU A 125 6.53 -6.11 9.54
CA LEU A 125 5.69 -6.89 8.62
C LEU A 125 4.26 -7.09 9.15
N LYS A 126 4.06 -7.18 10.47
CA LYS A 126 2.72 -7.19 11.07
C LYS A 126 2.00 -5.85 10.92
N ARG A 127 2.71 -4.73 10.95
CA ARG A 127 2.13 -3.41 10.64
C ARG A 127 1.82 -3.28 9.14
N PHE A 128 2.66 -3.85 8.29
CA PHE A 128 2.41 -3.86 6.85
C PHE A 128 1.17 -4.68 6.48
N ASP A 129 0.90 -5.77 7.19
CA ASP A 129 -0.38 -6.48 7.09
C ASP A 129 -1.56 -5.61 7.47
N ARG A 130 -1.45 -4.86 8.58
CA ARG A 130 -2.54 -3.97 9.02
C ARG A 130 -2.82 -2.90 8.00
N LEU A 131 -1.78 -2.27 7.44
CA LEU A 131 -1.92 -1.33 6.32
C LEU A 131 -2.71 -1.96 5.18
N TYR A 132 -2.36 -3.18 4.77
CA TYR A 132 -3.10 -3.90 3.72
C TYR A 132 -4.57 -4.16 4.12
N GLU A 133 -4.82 -4.62 5.34
CA GLU A 133 -6.16 -4.89 5.86
C GLU A 133 -7.00 -3.60 5.92
N ASP A 134 -6.43 -2.50 6.37
CA ASP A 134 -7.05 -1.17 6.45
C ASP A 134 -7.37 -0.64 5.05
N MET A 135 -6.46 -0.78 4.08
CA MET A 135 -6.72 -0.42 2.67
C MET A 135 -7.90 -1.23 2.09
N VAL A 136 -7.97 -2.53 2.37
CA VAL A 136 -9.10 -3.37 1.91
C VAL A 136 -10.40 -2.96 2.61
N ALA A 137 -10.36 -2.66 3.91
CA ALA A 137 -11.52 -2.19 4.66
C ALA A 137 -12.03 -0.84 4.14
N THR A 138 -11.14 0.12 3.87
CA THR A 138 -11.46 1.40 3.25
C THR A 138 -12.11 1.21 1.88
N LEU A 139 -11.55 0.34 1.02
CA LEU A 139 -12.17 0.04 -0.26
C LEU A 139 -13.59 -0.50 -0.10
N LYS A 140 -13.82 -1.46 0.80
CA LYS A 140 -15.16 -2.01 1.09
C LYS A 140 -16.12 -0.93 1.59
N TYR A 141 -15.66 -0.04 2.46
CA TYR A 141 -16.45 1.08 2.93
C TYR A 141 -16.93 1.95 1.77
N TYR A 142 -16.04 2.39 0.88
CA TYR A 142 -16.43 3.18 -0.30
C TYR A 142 -17.33 2.39 -1.26
N CYS A 143 -17.14 1.08 -1.40
CA CYS A 143 -18.04 0.24 -2.20
C CYS A 143 -19.46 0.21 -1.61
N SER A 144 -19.61 0.34 -0.30
CA SER A 144 -20.93 0.37 0.35
C SER A 144 -21.66 1.71 0.23
N LEU A 145 -20.95 2.79 -0.16
CA LEU A 145 -21.54 4.11 -0.27
C LEU A 145 -22.37 4.25 -1.56
N PRO A 146 -23.52 4.93 -1.52
CA PRO A 146 -24.23 5.30 -2.74
C PRO A 146 -23.39 6.30 -3.54
N ILE A 147 -23.38 6.15 -4.87
CA ILE A 147 -22.87 7.19 -5.77
C ILE A 147 -24.05 8.05 -6.18
N THR A 148 -23.88 9.36 -6.05
CA THR A 148 -24.84 10.37 -6.52
C THR A 148 -24.12 11.33 -7.44
N GLU A 149 -24.80 11.78 -8.48
CA GLU A 149 -24.28 12.81 -9.37
C GLU A 149 -24.65 14.20 -8.85
N GLU A 150 -23.69 15.12 -8.87
CA GLU A 150 -23.90 16.53 -8.53
C GLU A 150 -23.38 17.40 -9.67
N THR A 151 -24.14 18.44 -10.04
CA THR A 151 -23.71 19.47 -10.99
C THR A 151 -23.29 20.72 -10.24
N TYR A 152 -22.08 21.22 -10.49
CA TYR A 152 -21.56 22.44 -9.86
C TYR A 152 -21.00 23.43 -10.89
N THR A 153 -21.02 24.73 -10.56
CA THR A 153 -20.49 25.81 -11.42
C THR A 153 -19.11 26.25 -10.95
N VAL A 154 -18.13 26.31 -11.85
CA VAL A 154 -16.78 26.84 -11.56
C VAL A 154 -16.61 28.23 -12.17
N VAL A 155 -16.61 29.28 -11.33
CA VAL A 155 -16.27 30.65 -11.76
C VAL A 155 -14.75 30.83 -11.74
N LYS A 156 -14.15 31.16 -12.90
CA LYS A 156 -12.72 31.44 -13.01
C LYS A 156 -12.47 32.89 -13.41
N THR A 157 -11.62 33.59 -12.65
CA THR A 157 -11.12 34.91 -13.00
C THR A 157 -9.75 34.76 -13.69
N ARG A 158 -9.52 35.47 -14.81
CA ARG A 158 -8.22 35.55 -15.47
C ARG A 158 -7.74 36.99 -15.55
N LYS A 159 -6.43 37.20 -15.45
CA LYS A 159 -5.81 38.49 -15.75
C LYS A 159 -5.86 38.70 -17.28
N VAL A 160 -6.22 39.90 -17.71
CA VAL A 160 -6.21 40.33 -19.11
C VAL A 160 -5.42 41.63 -19.24
N PHE A 161 -4.73 41.81 -20.35
CA PHE A 161 -4.17 43.11 -20.71
C PHE A 161 -5.31 44.03 -21.13
N ASN A 162 -5.30 45.28 -20.67
CA ASN A 162 -6.19 46.32 -21.15
C ASN A 162 -5.36 47.32 -21.97
N GLU A 163 -5.82 47.64 -23.18
CA GLU A 163 -5.28 48.76 -23.94
C GLU A 163 -5.76 50.07 -23.29
N VAL A 164 -4.82 50.98 -23.04
CA VAL A 164 -5.13 52.32 -22.54
C VAL A 164 -5.38 53.21 -23.77
N ALA A 165 -6.58 53.79 -23.86
CA ALA A 165 -6.94 54.75 -24.89
C ALA A 165 -6.19 56.08 -24.73
#